data_AF-A0A967CYZ7-F1
#
_entry.id   AF-A0A967CYZ7-F1
#
_cell.length_a   1.000
_cell.length_b   1.000
_cell.length_c   1.000
_cell.angle_alpha   90.00
_cell.angle_beta   90.00
_cell.angle_gamma   90.00
#
_symmetry.space_group_name_H-M   'P 1'
#
loop_
_entity.id
_entity.type
_entity.pdbx_description
1 polymer ?
#
loop_
_entity_poly.entity_id
_entity_poly.type
_entity_poly.pdbx_seq_one_letter_code
_entity_poly.pdbx_strand_id
1 'polypeptide(L)'
;MPKEDAETRRTRLKNLIKLGKERSYLTYSEINDHLPDDMVDAEQIESIITTFGDMGIQVFDQAPDQETLLINEAAPVAATDDDVEEQAEAALSTVDSEFGRTTDPVRMYMREMGSVELLTREGEIEIAKRIEEGLKHMIQAISACPTTVQDILDLAEKVEKDEMRIDEVVDGLIDPNAKDDFDPKKVEAAVEDDDKDVGEEEDADDDGAIAAANLLQLKTDAIEKFARIRRLYEKMKKALEAKGSKDKDYLNARDKISNELMAIRFTARTVE
;
A
#
# COMPACT_ATOMS: atom_id res chain seq x y z
N MET A 1 11.00 -4.39 24.93
CA MET A 1 12.26 -5.14 25.04
C MET A 1 12.60 -5.30 26.52
N PRO A 2 12.96 -6.50 26.99
CA PRO A 2 13.26 -6.71 28.40
C PRO A 2 14.57 -6.01 28.78
N LYS A 3 14.60 -5.44 29.99
CA LYS A 3 15.74 -4.67 30.52
C LYS A 3 16.99 -5.54 30.78
N GLU A 4 16.83 -6.86 30.89
CA GLU A 4 17.92 -7.82 31.14
C GLU A 4 18.95 -7.87 29.99
N ASP A 5 18.54 -7.64 28.73
CA ASP A 5 19.47 -7.67 27.60
C ASP A 5 20.35 -6.41 27.55
N ALA A 6 19.90 -5.28 28.09
CA ALA A 6 20.65 -4.02 28.03
C ALA A 6 21.88 -4.01 28.98
N GLU A 7 21.73 -4.55 30.19
CA GLU A 7 22.83 -4.62 31.17
C GLU A 7 23.91 -5.63 30.76
N THR A 8 23.49 -6.76 30.18
CA THR A 8 24.43 -7.76 29.65
C THR A 8 25.17 -7.22 28.43
N ARG A 9 24.50 -6.50 27.52
CA ARG A 9 25.13 -5.77 26.41
C ARG A 9 26.14 -4.74 26.90
N ARG A 10 25.76 -3.91 27.89
CA ARG A 10 26.66 -2.90 28.48
C ARG A 10 27.93 -3.55 29.05
N THR A 11 27.78 -4.67 29.75
CA THR A 11 28.91 -5.38 30.36
C THR A 11 29.84 -5.96 29.28
N ARG A 12 29.30 -6.53 28.20
CA ARG A 12 30.10 -7.07 27.08
C ARG A 12 30.85 -5.98 26.32
N LEU A 13 30.20 -4.86 26.02
CA LEU A 13 30.85 -3.73 25.34
C LEU A 13 31.95 -3.09 26.21
N LYS A 14 31.70 -2.94 27.52
CA LYS A 14 32.72 -2.46 28.48
C LYS A 14 33.95 -3.36 28.49
N ASN A 15 33.76 -4.68 28.46
CA ASN A 15 34.87 -5.65 28.39
C ASN A 15 35.63 -5.55 27.06
N LEU A 16 34.93 -5.35 25.95
CA LEU A 16 35.52 -5.22 24.62
C LEU A 16 36.35 -3.93 24.48
N ILE A 17 35.84 -2.79 24.97
CA ILE A 17 36.57 -1.52 25.01
C ILE A 17 37.83 -1.65 25.87
N LYS A 18 37.74 -2.32 27.03
CA LYS A 18 38.89 -2.56 27.90
C LYS A 18 39.96 -3.39 27.20
N LEU A 19 39.57 -4.48 26.54
CA LEU A 19 40.48 -5.33 25.77
C LEU A 19 41.14 -4.58 24.60
N GLY A 20 40.36 -3.78 23.88
CA GLY A 20 40.84 -2.99 22.75
C GLY A 20 41.81 -1.88 23.15
N LYS A 21 41.59 -1.22 24.30
CA LYS A 21 42.52 -0.21 24.83
C LYS A 21 43.81 -0.81 25.39
N GLU A 22 43.76 -1.99 26.01
CA GLU A 22 44.96 -2.67 26.52
C GLU A 22 45.91 -3.10 25.39
N ARG A 23 45.35 -3.49 24.25
CA ARG A 23 46.10 -4.00 23.10
C ARG A 23 46.31 -2.98 21.98
N SER A 24 45.60 -1.85 22.02
CA SER A 24 45.45 -0.88 20.92
C SER A 24 44.85 -1.48 19.63
N TYR A 25 44.34 -2.72 19.68
CA TYR A 25 43.68 -3.37 18.55
C TYR A 25 42.61 -4.38 19.01
N LEU A 26 41.67 -4.66 18.10
CA LEU A 26 40.67 -5.73 18.20
C LEU A 26 40.60 -6.49 16.87
N THR A 27 40.16 -7.75 16.91
CA THR A 27 39.90 -8.53 15.70
C THR A 27 38.40 -8.61 15.38
N TYR A 28 38.06 -8.80 14.10
CA TYR A 28 36.65 -9.02 13.69
C TYR A 28 36.00 -10.20 14.42
N SER A 29 36.76 -11.28 14.67
CA SER A 29 36.28 -12.43 15.45
C SER A 29 35.95 -12.05 16.89
N GLU A 30 36.82 -11.28 17.56
CA GLU A 30 36.60 -10.83 18.94
C GLU A 30 35.38 -9.89 19.05
N ILE A 31 35.14 -9.03 18.04
CA ILE A 31 33.94 -8.19 18.01
C ILE A 31 32.69 -9.06 17.86
N ASN A 32 32.71 -10.02 16.93
CA ASN A 32 31.58 -10.90 16.66
C ASN A 32 31.25 -11.83 17.84
N ASP A 33 32.27 -12.35 18.54
CA ASP A 33 32.10 -13.24 19.70
C ASP A 33 31.52 -12.51 20.93
N HIS A 34 31.71 -11.19 21.00
CA HIS A 34 31.20 -10.36 22.09
C HIS A 34 29.88 -9.65 21.77
N LEU A 35 29.45 -9.65 20.50
CA LEU A 35 28.15 -9.16 20.08
C LEU A 35 27.06 -10.25 20.21
N PRO A 36 25.80 -9.88 20.51
CA PRO A 36 24.67 -10.81 20.45
C PRO A 36 24.37 -11.30 19.01
N ASP A 37 23.80 -12.50 18.86
CA ASP A 37 23.37 -13.07 17.57
C ASP A 37 22.32 -12.21 16.83
N ASP A 38 21.70 -11.24 17.51
CA ASP A 38 20.76 -10.28 16.92
C ASP A 38 21.47 -9.07 16.24
N MET A 39 22.80 -8.95 16.36
CA MET A 39 23.63 -7.83 15.85
C MET A 39 24.58 -8.26 14.71
N VAL A 40 24.18 -9.22 13.89
CA VAL A 40 25.03 -9.79 12.81
C VAL A 40 24.88 -9.02 11.49
N ASP A 41 24.18 -7.88 11.49
CA ASP A 41 24.05 -7.05 10.29
C ASP A 41 25.39 -6.36 9.98
N ALA A 42 25.90 -6.55 8.76
CA ALA A 42 27.19 -6.01 8.31
C ALA A 42 27.30 -4.47 8.49
N GLU A 43 26.21 -3.73 8.30
CA GLU A 43 26.16 -2.27 8.50
C GLU A 43 26.30 -1.88 9.99
N GLN A 44 25.74 -2.68 10.90
CA GLN A 44 25.84 -2.43 12.34
C GLN A 44 27.27 -2.68 12.83
N ILE A 45 27.91 -3.73 12.29
CA ILE A 45 29.32 -4.03 12.55
C ILE A 45 30.20 -2.88 12.03
N GLU A 46 29.90 -2.30 10.86
CA GLU A 46 30.65 -1.16 10.30
C GLU A 46 30.51 0.12 11.15
N SER A 47 29.32 0.42 11.67
CA SER A 47 29.12 1.52 12.63
C SER A 47 29.94 1.29 13.92
N ILE A 48 29.91 0.07 14.45
CA ILE A 48 30.70 -0.30 15.63
C ILE A 48 32.21 -0.15 15.37
N ILE A 49 32.70 -0.56 14.20
CA ILE A 49 34.11 -0.40 13.81
C ILE A 49 34.48 1.08 13.73
N THR A 50 33.59 1.92 13.18
CA THR A 50 33.80 3.37 13.11
C THR A 50 33.90 3.97 14.51
N THR A 51 32.99 3.61 15.43
CA THR A 51 33.04 4.09 16.82
C THR A 51 34.30 3.62 17.58
N PHE A 52 34.78 2.40 17.35
CA PHE A 52 36.06 1.93 17.91
C PHE A 52 37.26 2.67 17.32
N GLY A 53 37.23 3.00 16.02
CA GLY A 53 38.23 3.83 15.36
C GLY A 53 38.34 5.23 15.97
N ASP A 54 37.21 5.86 16.28
CA ASP A 54 37.15 7.16 16.97
C ASP A 54 37.74 7.12 18.39
N MET A 55 37.69 5.94 19.04
CA MET A 55 38.31 5.68 20.35
C MET A 55 39.79 5.31 20.27
N GLY A 56 40.37 5.27 19.06
CA GLY A 56 41.77 4.92 18.84
C GLY A 56 42.06 3.42 18.91
N ILE A 57 41.04 2.56 18.78
CA ILE A 57 41.18 1.10 18.73
C ILE A 57 41.11 0.66 17.27
N GLN A 58 42.19 0.05 16.76
CA GLN A 58 42.22 -0.43 15.37
C GLN A 58 41.59 -1.82 15.24
N VAL A 59 40.73 -2.01 14.24
CA VAL A 59 40.09 -3.31 13.97
C VAL A 59 40.81 -4.02 12.82
N PHE A 60 41.28 -5.25 13.05
CA PHE A 60 41.96 -6.09 12.05
C PHE A 60 41.19 -7.39 11.77
N ASP A 61 41.34 -7.94 10.56
CA ASP A 61 40.76 -9.24 10.21
C ASP A 61 41.52 -10.41 10.89
N GLN A 62 42.84 -10.27 11.00
CA GLN A 62 43.70 -11.19 11.76
C GLN A 62 44.60 -10.40 12.70
N ALA A 63 44.99 -11.01 13.83
CA ALA A 63 45.86 -10.39 14.80
C ALA A 63 47.18 -9.94 14.13
N PRO A 64 47.51 -8.64 14.19
CA PRO A 64 48.73 -8.12 13.60
C PRO A 64 49.97 -8.69 14.30
N ASP A 65 51.05 -8.82 13.55
CA ASP A 65 52.36 -9.20 14.05
C ASP A 65 53.02 -8.07 14.87
N GLN A 66 53.95 -8.44 15.76
CA GLN A 66 54.58 -7.50 16.70
C GLN A 66 55.32 -6.35 16.00
N GLU A 67 55.81 -6.56 14.78
CA GLU A 67 56.49 -5.53 14.00
C GLU A 67 55.49 -4.45 13.50
N THR A 68 54.32 -4.87 13.03
CA THR A 68 53.23 -3.97 12.59
C THR A 68 52.61 -3.19 13.75
N LEU A 69 52.55 -3.79 14.94
CA LEU A 69 52.13 -3.10 16.17
C LEU A 69 53.11 -2.02 16.62
N LEU A 70 54.42 -2.24 16.43
CA LEU A 70 55.46 -1.26 16.75
C LEU A 70 55.46 -0.06 15.78
N ILE A 71 55.13 -0.29 14.51
CA ILE A 71 55.09 0.76 13.46
C ILE A 71 53.88 1.68 13.63
N ASN A 72 52.76 1.15 14.13
CA ASN A 72 51.52 1.92 14.28
C ASN A 72 51.46 2.80 15.55
N GLU A 73 52.52 2.79 16.39
CA GLU A 73 52.75 3.59 17.61
C GLU A 73 51.55 4.39 18.15
N ALA A 74 50.46 3.67 18.46
CA ALA A 74 49.40 4.15 19.35
C ALA A 74 49.80 3.65 20.73
N ALA A 75 50.56 4.47 21.46
CA ALA A 75 50.95 4.17 22.83
C ALA A 75 49.69 3.74 23.62
N PRO A 76 49.73 2.64 24.39
CA PRO A 76 48.60 2.18 25.17
C PRO A 76 48.19 3.33 26.10
N VAL A 77 47.07 3.97 25.79
CA VAL A 77 46.53 5.03 26.63
C VAL A 77 45.98 4.32 27.84
N ALA A 78 46.63 4.49 28.99
CA ALA A 78 46.11 4.05 30.27
C ALA A 78 44.80 4.81 30.54
N ALA A 79 43.69 4.25 30.09
CA ALA A 79 42.37 4.76 30.40
C ALA A 79 42.04 4.38 31.83
N THR A 80 41.58 5.35 32.61
CA THR A 80 41.02 5.03 33.93
C THR A 80 39.72 4.26 33.76
N ASP A 81 39.33 3.48 34.78
CA ASP A 81 38.07 2.71 34.72
C ASP A 81 36.84 3.64 34.52
N ASP A 82 36.97 4.91 34.95
CA ASP A 82 35.99 5.98 34.76
C ASP A 82 35.91 6.44 33.29
N ASP A 83 37.06 6.62 32.61
CA ASP A 83 37.12 6.95 31.17
C ASP A 83 36.56 5.83 30.29
N VAL A 84 36.73 4.57 30.71
CA VAL A 84 36.18 3.40 29.99
C VAL A 84 34.67 3.33 30.17
N GLU A 85 34.15 3.72 31.33
CA GLU A 85 32.73 3.72 31.62
C GLU A 85 31.97 4.82 30.87
N GLU A 86 32.49 6.05 30.86
CA GLU A 86 31.89 7.17 30.11
C GLU A 86 31.88 6.89 28.60
N GLN A 87 32.97 6.33 28.07
CA GLN A 87 33.05 6.00 26.64
C GLN A 87 32.18 4.81 26.25
N ALA A 88 32.03 3.82 27.15
CA ALA A 88 31.10 2.72 26.93
C ALA A 88 29.63 3.20 26.93
N GLU A 89 29.27 4.14 27.80
CA GLU A 89 27.94 4.77 27.79
C GLU A 89 27.71 5.59 26.51
N ALA A 90 28.72 6.34 26.05
CA ALA A 90 28.64 7.09 24.80
C ALA A 90 28.46 6.17 23.58
N ALA A 91 29.24 5.10 23.45
CA ALA A 91 29.11 4.13 22.36
C ALA A 91 27.78 3.38 22.38
N LEU A 92 27.29 3.00 23.57
CA LEU A 92 25.96 2.38 23.69
C LEU A 92 24.86 3.35 23.24
N SER A 93 24.95 4.63 23.60
CA SER A 93 23.97 5.63 23.20
C SER A 93 23.97 5.89 21.69
N THR A 94 25.12 5.88 21.03
CA THR A 94 25.21 6.06 19.56
C THR A 94 24.72 4.81 18.84
N VAL A 95 25.15 3.63 19.29
CA VAL A 95 24.73 2.35 18.72
C VAL A 95 23.22 2.12 18.92
N ASP A 96 22.64 2.39 20.10
CA ASP A 96 21.19 2.27 20.33
C ASP A 96 20.37 3.31 19.53
N SER A 97 20.93 4.48 19.21
CA SER A 97 20.26 5.52 18.40
C SER A 97 20.29 5.24 16.90
N GLU A 98 21.33 4.55 16.43
CA GLU A 98 21.45 4.03 15.06
C GLU A 98 20.80 2.65 14.91
N PHE A 99 20.51 1.98 16.03
CA PHE A 99 19.84 0.69 16.06
C PHE A 99 18.44 0.79 15.45
N GLY A 100 18.27 0.14 14.31
CA GLY A 100 17.01 0.12 13.56
C GLY A 100 16.87 1.20 12.49
N ARG A 101 17.83 2.12 12.32
CA ARG A 101 17.90 3.01 11.15
C ARG A 101 18.74 2.36 10.04
N THR A 102 18.13 1.43 9.32
CA THR A 102 18.71 0.95 8.05
C THR A 102 18.62 2.03 6.97
N THR A 103 19.64 2.10 6.10
CA THR A 103 19.60 2.91 4.88
C THR A 103 19.09 2.12 3.67
N ASP A 104 18.83 0.82 3.84
CA ASP A 104 18.32 -0.05 2.80
C ASP A 104 16.83 0.24 2.50
N PRO A 105 16.47 0.59 1.25
CA PRO A 105 15.10 0.95 0.89
C PRO A 105 14.12 -0.22 0.98
N VAL A 106 14.57 -1.46 0.76
CA VAL A 106 13.75 -2.67 0.88
C VAL A 106 13.44 -2.94 2.35
N ARG A 107 14.44 -2.82 3.22
CA ARG A 107 14.27 -3.00 4.67
C ARG A 107 13.44 -1.87 5.28
N MET A 108 13.56 -0.65 4.74
CA MET A 108 12.67 0.46 5.06
C MET A 108 11.22 0.11 4.72
N TYR A 109 10.96 -0.40 3.51
CA TYR A 109 9.64 -0.83 3.08
C TYR A 109 9.09 -1.98 3.93
N MET A 110 9.88 -3.04 4.19
CA MET A 110 9.43 -4.18 4.99
C MET A 110 9.08 -3.78 6.42
N ARG A 111 9.83 -2.85 7.02
CA ARG A 111 9.52 -2.32 8.35
C ARG A 111 8.22 -1.51 8.34
N GLU A 112 8.02 -0.67 7.32
CA GLU A 112 6.81 0.15 7.19
C GLU A 112 5.57 -0.71 6.88
N MET A 113 5.70 -1.68 5.97
CA MET A 113 4.65 -2.65 5.67
C MET A 113 4.33 -3.55 6.88
N GLY A 114 5.34 -3.98 7.63
CA GLY A 114 5.16 -4.78 8.85
C GLY A 114 4.61 -4.01 10.05
N SER A 115 4.52 -2.68 9.97
CA SER A 115 3.85 -1.86 10.99
C SER A 115 2.32 -1.88 10.85
N VAL A 116 1.80 -2.29 9.68
CA VAL A 116 0.38 -2.42 9.41
C VAL A 116 -0.07 -3.83 9.78
N GLU A 117 -1.05 -3.93 10.69
CA GLU A 117 -1.60 -5.22 11.10
C GLU A 117 -2.37 -5.88 9.95
N LEU A 118 -2.32 -7.21 9.89
CA LEU A 118 -3.10 -7.97 8.93
C LEU A 118 -4.60 -7.84 9.22
N LEU A 119 -5.41 -7.72 8.16
CA LEU A 119 -6.85 -7.64 8.29
C LEU A 119 -7.42 -8.96 8.81
N THR A 120 -8.39 -8.86 9.72
CA THR A 120 -9.26 -9.98 10.06
C THR A 120 -10.41 -10.04 9.06
N ARG A 121 -11.05 -11.20 8.92
CA ARG A 121 -12.26 -11.36 8.10
C ARG A 121 -13.34 -10.31 8.42
N GLU A 122 -13.49 -9.93 9.68
CA GLU A 122 -14.44 -8.90 10.10
C GLU A 122 -14.00 -7.49 9.64
N GLY A 123 -12.71 -7.18 9.72
CA GLY A 123 -12.14 -5.93 9.22
C GLY A 123 -12.25 -5.80 7.69
N GLU A 124 -12.05 -6.89 6.95
CA GLU A 124 -12.29 -6.92 5.49
C GLU A 124 -13.75 -6.57 5.15
N ILE A 125 -14.71 -7.15 5.88
CA ILE A 125 -16.13 -6.89 5.69
C ILE A 125 -16.47 -5.42 6.02
N GLU A 126 -15.87 -4.85 7.08
CA GLU A 126 -16.09 -3.45 7.45
C GLU A 126 -15.57 -2.50 6.37
N ILE A 127 -14.36 -2.77 5.85
CA ILE A 127 -13.77 -1.98 4.77
C ILE A 127 -14.64 -2.07 3.51
N ALA A 128 -15.11 -3.27 3.14
CA ALA A 128 -16.00 -3.45 2.00
C ALA A 128 -17.29 -2.63 2.15
N LYS A 129 -17.96 -2.69 3.31
CA LYS A 129 -19.15 -1.87 3.59
C LYS A 129 -18.86 -0.37 3.50
N ARG A 130 -17.71 0.06 4.02
CA ARG A 130 -17.31 1.47 3.98
C ARG A 130 -17.07 1.96 2.54
N ILE A 131 -16.51 1.10 1.68
CA ILE A 131 -16.34 1.38 0.25
C ILE A 131 -17.70 1.47 -0.44
N GLU A 132 -18.62 0.54 -0.17
CA GLU A 132 -19.99 0.57 -0.71
C GLU A 132 -20.78 1.81 -0.29
N GLU A 133 -20.68 2.20 0.99
CA GLU A 133 -21.29 3.43 1.50
C GLU A 133 -20.70 4.68 0.86
N GLY A 134 -19.37 4.70 0.66
CA GLY A 134 -18.67 5.77 -0.05
C GLY A 134 -19.17 5.93 -1.49
N LEU A 135 -19.27 4.80 -2.22
CA LEU A 135 -19.80 4.75 -3.59
C LEU A 135 -21.24 5.26 -3.63
N LYS A 136 -22.08 4.83 -2.69
CA LYS A 136 -23.47 5.28 -2.57
C LYS A 136 -23.57 6.78 -2.33
N HIS A 137 -22.76 7.35 -1.43
CA HIS A 137 -22.75 8.79 -1.18
C HIS A 137 -22.30 9.59 -2.41
N MET A 138 -21.31 9.09 -3.15
CA MET A 138 -20.85 9.70 -4.40
C MET A 138 -21.96 9.72 -5.45
N ILE A 139 -22.65 8.61 -5.68
CA ILE A 139 -23.77 8.54 -6.64
C ILE A 139 -24.94 9.43 -6.20
N GLN A 140 -25.22 9.50 -4.90
CA GLN A 140 -26.22 10.44 -4.39
C GLN A 140 -25.85 11.90 -4.66
N ALA A 141 -24.58 12.27 -4.50
CA ALA A 141 -24.09 13.61 -4.81
C ALA A 141 -24.21 13.93 -6.32
N ILE A 142 -23.83 12.98 -7.19
CA ILE A 142 -23.98 13.10 -8.65
C ILE A 142 -25.46 13.28 -9.03
N SER A 143 -26.34 12.45 -8.47
CA SER A 143 -27.78 12.52 -8.74
C SER A 143 -28.44 13.81 -8.24
N ALA A 144 -27.83 14.48 -7.26
CA ALA A 144 -28.32 15.75 -6.73
C ALA A 144 -28.05 16.94 -7.67
N CYS A 145 -27.17 16.78 -8.66
CA CYS A 145 -26.81 17.79 -9.64
C CYS A 145 -27.54 17.51 -10.98
N PRO A 146 -28.59 18.28 -11.34
CA PRO A 146 -29.35 18.01 -12.55
C PRO A 146 -28.56 18.17 -13.85
N THR A 147 -27.48 18.96 -13.86
CA THR A 147 -26.61 19.13 -15.03
C THR A 147 -25.80 17.86 -15.27
N THR A 148 -25.24 17.25 -14.22
CA THR A 148 -24.45 16.01 -14.35
C THR A 148 -25.33 14.85 -14.84
N VAL A 149 -26.57 14.75 -14.35
CA VAL A 149 -27.52 13.74 -14.87
C VAL A 149 -27.84 13.98 -16.34
N GLN A 150 -27.90 15.24 -16.79
CA GLN A 150 -28.08 15.57 -18.19
C GLN A 150 -26.87 15.13 -19.02
N ASP A 151 -25.65 15.42 -18.57
CA ASP A 151 -24.42 15.01 -19.27
C ASP A 151 -24.35 13.48 -19.44
N ILE A 152 -24.75 12.72 -18.41
CA ILE A 152 -24.86 11.24 -18.49
C ILE A 152 -25.88 10.81 -19.56
N LEU A 153 -27.04 11.49 -19.63
CA LEU A 153 -28.06 11.20 -20.64
C LEU A 153 -27.61 11.57 -22.06
N ASP A 154 -26.78 12.60 -22.21
CA ASP A 154 -26.19 13.01 -23.48
C ASP A 154 -25.15 11.99 -23.95
N LEU A 155 -24.35 11.43 -23.04
CA LEU A 155 -23.47 10.28 -23.33
C LEU A 155 -24.27 9.05 -23.77
N ALA A 156 -25.37 8.75 -23.07
CA ALA A 156 -26.25 7.65 -23.44
C ALA A 156 -26.86 7.86 -24.85
N GLU A 157 -27.20 9.09 -25.22
CA GLU A 157 -27.70 9.40 -26.57
C GLU A 157 -26.65 9.17 -27.65
N LYS A 158 -25.37 9.48 -27.39
CA LYS A 158 -24.28 9.16 -28.32
C LYS A 158 -24.11 7.65 -28.52
N VAL A 159 -24.25 6.87 -27.45
CA VAL A 159 -24.22 5.39 -27.54
C VAL A 159 -25.43 4.86 -28.32
N GLU A 160 -26.61 5.45 -28.13
CA GLU A 160 -27.83 5.11 -28.86
C GLU A 160 -27.69 5.39 -30.37
N LYS A 161 -26.99 6.47 -30.74
CA LYS A 161 -26.71 6.88 -32.13
C LYS A 161 -25.53 6.15 -32.78
N ASP A 162 -24.91 5.19 -32.10
CA ASP A 162 -23.68 4.52 -32.55
C ASP A 162 -22.48 5.47 -32.76
N GLU A 163 -22.50 6.66 -32.14
CA GLU A 163 -21.38 7.63 -32.19
C GLU A 163 -20.28 7.30 -31.18
N MET A 164 -20.58 6.50 -30.17
CA MET A 164 -19.68 6.06 -29.11
C MET A 164 -20.03 4.63 -28.71
N ARG A 165 -19.03 3.82 -28.36
CA ARG A 165 -19.29 2.43 -27.95
C ARG A 165 -19.75 2.36 -26.49
N ILE A 166 -20.52 1.32 -26.14
CA ILE A 166 -21.07 1.18 -24.77
C ILE A 166 -19.97 0.89 -23.74
N ASP A 167 -18.95 0.11 -24.11
CA ASP A 167 -17.78 -0.25 -23.30
C ASP A 167 -16.89 0.95 -22.95
N GLU A 168 -17.02 2.06 -23.67
CA GLU A 168 -16.34 3.31 -23.28
C GLU A 168 -17.04 4.00 -22.09
N VAL A 169 -18.32 3.73 -21.86
CA VAL A 169 -19.16 4.43 -20.86
C VAL A 169 -19.52 3.53 -19.68
N VAL A 170 -19.93 2.30 -19.97
CA VAL A 170 -20.48 1.34 -19.01
C VAL A 170 -19.61 0.09 -19.03
N ASP A 171 -19.02 -0.19 -17.89
CA ASP A 171 -18.23 -1.41 -17.64
C ASP A 171 -19.14 -2.60 -17.31
N GLY A 172 -20.26 -2.34 -16.63
CA GLY A 172 -21.22 -3.39 -16.32
C GLY A 172 -22.52 -2.89 -15.71
N LEU A 173 -23.51 -3.78 -15.61
CA LEU A 173 -24.78 -3.50 -14.97
C LEU A 173 -24.94 -4.41 -13.75
N ILE A 174 -25.29 -3.80 -12.63
CA ILE A 174 -25.61 -4.51 -11.39
C ILE A 174 -27.11 -4.80 -11.44
N ASP A 175 -27.49 -6.08 -11.35
CA ASP A 175 -28.88 -6.48 -11.16
C ASP A 175 -29.18 -6.59 -9.66
N PRO A 176 -29.94 -5.66 -9.06
CA PRO A 176 -30.31 -5.73 -7.64
C PRO A 176 -31.21 -6.91 -7.28
N ASN A 177 -31.73 -7.66 -8.27
CA ASN A 177 -32.50 -8.89 -8.09
C ASN A 177 -31.70 -10.17 -8.41
N ALA A 178 -30.45 -10.06 -8.87
CA ALA A 178 -29.59 -11.24 -8.95
C ALA A 178 -29.42 -11.78 -7.53
N LYS A 179 -29.72 -13.08 -7.34
CA LYS A 179 -29.26 -13.76 -6.14
C LYS A 179 -27.73 -13.60 -6.12
N ASP A 180 -27.17 -13.24 -4.97
CA ASP A 180 -25.73 -13.34 -4.69
C ASP A 180 -25.33 -14.83 -4.70
N ASP A 181 -25.48 -15.48 -5.85
CA ASP A 181 -24.80 -16.71 -6.16
C ASP A 181 -23.37 -16.27 -6.47
N PHE A 182 -22.56 -16.16 -5.41
CA PHE A 182 -21.12 -16.03 -5.52
C PHE A 182 -20.61 -17.26 -6.29
N ASP A 183 -20.51 -17.12 -7.60
CA ASP A 183 -19.91 -18.11 -8.48
C ASP A 183 -18.47 -17.65 -8.74
N PRO A 184 -17.46 -18.27 -8.11
CA PRO A 184 -16.06 -17.86 -8.26
C PRO A 184 -15.61 -17.84 -9.73
N LYS A 185 -16.22 -18.66 -10.59
CA LYS A 185 -15.94 -18.66 -12.04
C LYS A 185 -16.35 -17.38 -12.77
N LYS A 186 -17.38 -16.68 -12.28
CA LYS A 186 -17.84 -15.43 -12.89
C LYS A 186 -16.97 -14.24 -12.49
N VAL A 187 -16.30 -14.35 -11.34
CA VAL A 187 -15.30 -13.38 -10.89
C VAL A 187 -14.01 -13.62 -11.68
N GLU A 188 -13.55 -14.87 -11.80
CA GLU A 188 -12.41 -15.26 -12.63
C GLU A 188 -12.56 -14.78 -14.08
N ALA A 189 -13.72 -14.95 -14.71
CA ALA A 189 -13.97 -14.44 -16.06
C ALA A 189 -13.92 -12.90 -16.18
N ALA A 190 -14.20 -12.17 -15.11
CA ALA A 190 -14.14 -10.70 -15.08
C ALA A 190 -12.74 -10.16 -14.75
N VAL A 191 -11.86 -10.98 -14.14
CA VAL A 191 -10.44 -10.63 -13.94
C VAL A 191 -9.56 -11.14 -15.08
N GLU A 192 -9.94 -12.25 -15.74
CA GLU A 192 -9.23 -12.79 -16.91
C GLU A 192 -9.34 -11.88 -18.14
N ASP A 193 -10.37 -11.03 -18.24
CA ASP A 193 -10.46 -10.02 -19.31
C ASP A 193 -9.42 -8.88 -19.15
N ASP A 194 -8.83 -8.69 -17.96
CA ASP A 194 -7.83 -7.65 -17.69
C ASP A 194 -6.38 -8.15 -17.92
N ASP A 195 -6.16 -9.47 -18.05
CA ASP A 195 -4.85 -10.12 -18.17
C ASP A 195 -4.60 -10.84 -19.52
N LYS A 196 -5.48 -10.66 -20.53
CA LYS A 196 -5.25 -11.17 -21.91
C LYS A 196 -4.40 -10.21 -22.75
N ASP A 197 -3.20 -9.88 -22.27
CA ASP A 197 -2.07 -9.51 -23.13
C ASP A 197 -0.85 -10.34 -22.73
N VAL A 198 -0.80 -11.58 -23.23
CA VAL A 198 0.37 -12.24 -23.85
C VAL A 198 0.03 -13.74 -24.03
N GLY A 199 -0.33 -14.08 -25.28
CA GLY A 199 -0.01 -15.38 -25.89
C GLY A 199 -0.93 -16.57 -25.60
N GLU A 200 -1.87 -16.82 -26.50
CA GLU A 200 -2.05 -18.11 -27.18
C GLU A 200 -3.07 -17.93 -28.34
N GLU A 201 -2.55 -17.84 -29.57
CA GLU A 201 -3.37 -17.91 -30.78
C GLU A 201 -3.73 -19.38 -31.04
N GLU A 202 -4.94 -19.80 -30.67
CA GLU A 202 -5.65 -20.96 -31.26
C GLU A 202 -7.07 -21.06 -30.64
N ASP A 203 -7.98 -20.13 -30.99
CA ASP A 203 -9.47 -20.26 -31.04
C ASP A 203 -10.18 -18.88 -31.14
N ALA A 204 -9.69 -17.99 -32.03
CA ALA A 204 -10.08 -16.56 -32.06
C ALA A 204 -11.49 -16.25 -32.64
N ASP A 205 -12.15 -17.20 -33.30
CA ASP A 205 -13.42 -16.93 -34.00
C ASP A 205 -14.67 -17.10 -33.12
N ASP A 206 -14.64 -17.97 -32.11
CA ASP A 206 -15.78 -18.21 -31.20
C ASP A 206 -15.77 -17.20 -30.04
N ASP A 207 -14.59 -16.89 -29.48
CA ASP A 207 -14.43 -15.95 -28.36
C ASP A 207 -14.82 -14.52 -28.78
N GLY A 208 -14.48 -14.11 -30.01
CA GLY A 208 -14.85 -12.81 -30.56
C GLY A 208 -16.37 -12.65 -30.81
N ALA A 209 -17.05 -13.75 -31.18
CA ALA A 209 -18.51 -13.74 -31.37
C ALA A 209 -19.25 -13.66 -30.03
N ILE A 210 -18.74 -14.34 -28.99
CA ILE A 210 -19.28 -14.28 -27.63
C ILE A 210 -19.11 -12.89 -27.04
N ALA A 211 -17.92 -12.29 -27.15
CA ALA A 211 -17.66 -10.93 -26.67
C ALA A 211 -18.56 -9.89 -27.36
N ALA A 212 -18.74 -10.00 -28.68
CA ALA A 212 -19.65 -9.13 -29.43
C ALA A 212 -21.12 -9.29 -29.00
N ALA A 213 -21.56 -10.53 -28.73
CA ALA A 213 -22.92 -10.80 -28.25
C ALA A 213 -23.14 -10.21 -26.84
N ASN A 214 -22.16 -10.33 -25.94
CA ASN A 214 -22.19 -9.77 -24.60
C ASN A 214 -22.26 -8.23 -24.64
N LEU A 215 -21.46 -7.59 -25.48
CA LEU A 215 -21.46 -6.14 -25.65
C LEU A 215 -22.81 -5.63 -26.20
N LEU A 216 -23.44 -6.39 -27.11
CA LEU A 216 -24.76 -6.07 -27.64
C LEU A 216 -25.86 -6.18 -26.58
N GLN A 217 -25.79 -7.21 -25.72
CA GLN A 217 -26.70 -7.36 -24.58
C GLN A 217 -26.51 -6.21 -23.58
N LEU A 218 -25.26 -5.92 -23.20
CA LEU A 218 -24.92 -4.82 -22.31
C LEU A 218 -25.45 -3.49 -22.84
N LYS A 219 -25.28 -3.22 -24.14
CA LYS A 219 -25.83 -2.03 -24.80
C LYS A 219 -27.35 -1.97 -24.67
N THR A 220 -28.04 -3.07 -24.96
CA THR A 220 -29.50 -3.12 -24.93
C THR A 220 -30.03 -2.84 -23.52
N ASP A 221 -29.47 -3.51 -22.52
CA ASP A 221 -29.89 -3.38 -21.13
C ASP A 221 -29.56 -2.00 -20.56
N ALA A 222 -28.38 -1.45 -20.91
CA ALA A 222 -27.96 -0.11 -20.49
C ALA A 222 -28.87 0.97 -21.08
N ILE A 223 -29.21 0.87 -22.37
CA ILE A 223 -30.15 1.80 -23.03
C ILE A 223 -31.51 1.74 -22.35
N GLU A 224 -32.00 0.57 -21.95
CA GLU A 224 -33.26 0.46 -21.21
C GLU A 224 -33.20 1.20 -19.87
N LYS A 225 -32.09 1.06 -19.13
CA LYS A 225 -31.87 1.81 -17.87
C LYS A 225 -31.81 3.31 -18.12
N PHE A 226 -31.05 3.76 -19.12
CA PHE A 226 -30.95 5.18 -19.48
C PHE A 226 -32.31 5.76 -19.92
N ALA A 227 -33.15 4.99 -20.61
CA ALA A 227 -34.50 5.40 -20.96
C ALA A 227 -35.39 5.58 -19.70
N ARG A 228 -35.24 4.72 -18.68
CA ARG A 228 -35.92 4.91 -17.39
C ARG A 228 -35.41 6.16 -16.67
N ILE A 229 -34.10 6.39 -16.64
CA ILE A 229 -33.49 7.59 -16.07
C ILE A 229 -33.99 8.85 -16.78
N ARG A 230 -34.05 8.86 -18.12
CA ARG A 230 -34.57 9.98 -18.92
C ARG A 230 -36.00 10.35 -18.54
N ARG A 231 -36.90 9.35 -18.40
CA ARG A 231 -38.29 9.58 -17.97
C ARG A 231 -38.38 10.14 -16.55
N LEU A 232 -37.52 9.70 -15.64
CA LEU A 232 -37.47 10.23 -14.27
C LEU A 232 -36.89 11.65 -14.25
N TYR A 233 -35.87 11.91 -15.05
CA TYR A 233 -35.22 13.21 -15.18
C TYR A 233 -36.20 14.27 -15.71
N GLU A 234 -37.01 13.96 -16.72
CA GLU A 234 -38.06 14.87 -17.19
C GLU A 234 -39.09 15.21 -16.11
N LYS A 235 -39.48 14.22 -15.29
CA LYS A 235 -40.37 14.44 -14.14
C LYS A 235 -39.70 15.32 -13.08
N MET A 236 -38.42 15.06 -12.80
CA MET A 236 -37.61 15.85 -11.87
C MET A 236 -37.51 17.30 -12.33
N LYS A 237 -37.24 17.54 -13.62
CA LYS A 237 -37.16 18.89 -14.22
C LYS A 237 -38.48 19.64 -14.14
N LYS A 238 -39.61 18.99 -14.51
CA LYS A 238 -40.95 19.58 -14.38
C LYS A 238 -41.30 19.92 -12.93
N ALA A 239 -40.97 19.04 -11.98
CA ALA A 239 -41.19 19.28 -10.55
C ALA A 239 -40.33 20.45 -10.03
N LEU A 240 -39.08 20.53 -10.48
CA LEU A 240 -38.17 21.62 -10.14
C LEU A 240 -38.69 22.98 -10.64
N GLU A 241 -39.16 23.05 -11.89
CA GLU A 241 -39.73 24.26 -12.49
C GLU A 241 -41.04 24.69 -11.81
N ALA A 242 -41.90 23.74 -11.43
CA ALA A 242 -43.22 24.03 -10.88
C ALA A 242 -43.23 24.32 -9.36
N LYS A 243 -42.46 23.57 -8.57
CA LYS A 243 -42.57 23.53 -7.10
C LYS A 243 -41.23 23.73 -6.37
N GLY A 244 -40.12 23.74 -7.10
CA GLY A 244 -38.77 23.94 -6.55
C GLY A 244 -38.12 22.68 -5.97
N SER A 245 -36.88 22.82 -5.52
CA SER A 245 -35.99 21.70 -5.14
C SER A 245 -36.33 21.01 -3.81
N LYS A 246 -37.23 21.59 -3.02
CA LYS A 246 -37.67 21.02 -1.73
C LYS A 246 -38.97 20.21 -1.84
N ASP A 247 -39.55 20.14 -3.03
CA ASP A 247 -40.79 19.40 -3.24
C ASP A 247 -40.56 17.89 -3.11
N LYS A 248 -41.56 17.19 -2.56
CA LYS A 248 -41.48 15.74 -2.34
C LYS A 248 -41.41 14.97 -3.66
N ASP A 249 -42.04 15.45 -4.72
CA ASP A 249 -42.00 14.80 -6.03
C ASP A 249 -40.59 14.94 -6.66
N TYR A 250 -39.94 16.09 -6.47
CA TYR A 250 -38.55 16.30 -6.89
C TYR A 250 -37.60 15.35 -6.14
N LEU A 251 -37.69 15.29 -4.81
CA LEU A 251 -36.84 14.42 -4.00
C LEU A 251 -37.06 12.94 -4.34
N ASN A 252 -38.32 12.52 -4.50
CA ASN A 252 -38.63 11.14 -4.91
C ASN A 252 -38.10 10.81 -6.31
N ALA A 253 -38.15 11.75 -7.26
CA ALA A 253 -37.60 11.53 -8.59
C ALA A 253 -36.06 11.43 -8.56
N ARG A 254 -35.41 12.33 -7.81
CA ARG A 254 -33.96 12.30 -7.58
C ARG A 254 -33.51 10.98 -6.96
N ASP A 255 -34.18 10.52 -5.90
CA ASP A 255 -33.81 9.29 -5.20
C ASP A 255 -33.99 8.06 -6.10
N LYS A 256 -35.01 8.05 -6.97
CA LYS A 256 -35.18 7.01 -7.98
C LYS A 256 -34.09 7.05 -9.06
N ILE A 257 -33.68 8.23 -9.51
CA ILE A 257 -32.54 8.38 -10.43
C ILE A 257 -31.28 7.85 -9.78
N SER A 258 -31.01 8.20 -8.52
CA SER A 258 -29.87 7.68 -7.76
C SER A 258 -29.88 6.15 -7.69
N ASN A 259 -31.05 5.53 -7.51
CA ASN A 259 -31.16 4.06 -7.45
C ASN A 259 -30.90 3.40 -8.80
N GLU A 260 -31.38 3.98 -9.91
CA GLU A 260 -31.07 3.44 -11.25
C GLU A 260 -29.58 3.63 -11.60
N LEU A 261 -28.97 4.76 -11.22
CA LEU A 261 -27.54 5.01 -11.41
C LEU A 261 -26.66 4.07 -10.57
N MET A 262 -27.08 3.70 -9.36
CA MET A 262 -26.37 2.69 -8.55
C MET A 262 -26.33 1.31 -9.22
N ALA A 263 -27.25 1.04 -10.14
CA ALA A 263 -27.31 -0.21 -10.87
C ALA A 263 -26.45 -0.21 -12.15
N ILE A 264 -25.69 0.86 -12.40
CA ILE A 264 -24.81 1.04 -13.55
C ILE A 264 -23.39 1.24 -13.02
N ARG A 265 -22.45 0.42 -13.48
CA ARG A 265 -21.02 0.61 -13.26
C ARG A 265 -20.45 1.37 -14.45
N PHE A 266 -20.04 2.61 -14.21
CA PHE A 266 -19.38 3.44 -15.21
C PHE A 266 -17.90 3.09 -15.30
N THR A 267 -17.31 3.30 -16.48
CA THR A 267 -15.86 3.18 -16.67
C THR A 267 -15.13 4.28 -15.90
N ALA A 268 -13.88 4.02 -15.47
CA ALA A 268 -13.07 5.02 -14.75
C ALA A 268 -12.96 6.34 -15.53
N ARG A 269 -12.75 6.25 -16.85
CA ARG A 269 -12.67 7.39 -17.77
C ARG A 269 -13.93 8.26 -17.80
N THR A 270 -15.11 7.69 -17.51
CA THR A 270 -16.37 8.44 -17.48
C THR A 270 -16.60 9.11 -16.13
N VAL A 271 -15.97 8.61 -15.07
CA VAL A 271 -16.09 9.12 -13.69
C VAL A 271 -15.08 10.24 -13.40
N GLU A 272 -13.90 10.21 -14.03
CA GLU A 272 -12.87 11.25 -14.01
C GLU A 272 -13.26 12.54 -14.76
#